data_AF-A0A397TGP7-F1
#
_entry.id   AF-A0A397TGP7-F1
#
_cell.length_a   1.000
_cell.length_b   1.000
_cell.length_c   1.000
_cell.angle_alpha   90.00
_cell.angle_beta   90.00
_cell.angle_gamma   90.00
#
_symmetry.space_group_name_H-M   'P 1'
#
loop_
_entity.id
_entity.type
_entity.pdbx_description
1 polymer ?
#
loop_
_entity_poly.entity_id
_entity_poly.type
_entity_poly.pdbx_seq_one_letter_code
_entity_poly.pdbx_strand_id
1 'polypeptide(L)'
;ILSLYKQILKESSKFFDDNAKKFLKERARTRFKEYKNETIEKRIMMKWADARKALNQLKRANAFDVKAVMRVLKLTYGRIGPKRHELLKPHIDYPSPSPRSFIRKVQRTAPPRISPPLQALLSSQVKSLYPTLPEPKHKPLHPRRKANIIWWHYSKIMKQVMPPVTEEELEILEKKAGKGTLSSEGVAKIGR
;
A
#
# COMPACT_ATOMS: atom_id res chain seq x y z
N ILE A 1 -16.12 23.12 -11.08
CA ILE A 1 -15.80 21.68 -10.87
C ILE A 1 -15.35 20.98 -12.15
N LEU A 2 -16.10 21.11 -13.27
CA LEU A 2 -15.76 20.48 -14.56
C LEU A 2 -14.38 20.90 -15.12
N SER A 3 -13.99 22.16 -14.98
CA SER A 3 -12.66 22.64 -15.38
C SER A 3 -11.54 21.88 -14.66
N LEU A 4 -11.67 21.67 -13.34
CA LEU A 4 -10.69 20.93 -12.54
C LEU A 4 -10.57 19.47 -13.00
N TYR A 5 -11.70 18.82 -13.29
CA TYR A 5 -11.72 17.47 -13.85
C TYR A 5 -10.99 17.39 -15.19
N LYS A 6 -11.31 18.29 -16.13
CA LYS A 6 -10.65 18.36 -17.45
C LYS A 6 -9.13 18.58 -17.31
N GLN A 7 -8.71 19.46 -16.40
CA GLN A 7 -7.29 19.70 -16.11
C GLN A 7 -6.59 18.44 -15.58
N ILE A 8 -7.21 17.71 -14.65
CA ILE A 8 -6.65 16.46 -14.14
C ILE A 8 -6.49 15.44 -15.27
N LEU A 9 -7.49 15.28 -16.14
CA LEU A 9 -7.39 14.36 -17.29
C LEU A 9 -6.29 14.76 -18.28
N LYS A 10 -6.15 16.07 -18.56
CA LYS A 10 -5.10 16.60 -19.43
C LYS A 10 -3.72 16.33 -18.82
N GLU A 11 -3.50 16.66 -17.55
CA GLU A 11 -2.22 16.42 -16.88
C GLU A 11 -1.92 14.93 -16.72
N SER A 12 -2.94 14.09 -16.44
CA SER A 12 -2.76 12.64 -16.38
C SER A 12 -2.33 12.04 -17.72
N SER A 13 -2.69 12.66 -18.85
CA SER A 13 -2.33 12.17 -20.18
C SER A 13 -0.88 12.48 -20.57
N LYS A 14 -0.28 13.49 -19.93
CA LYS A 14 1.11 13.90 -20.17
C LYS A 14 2.13 13.06 -19.41
N PHE A 15 1.70 12.32 -18.40
CA PHE A 15 2.61 11.51 -17.58
C PHE A 15 3.31 10.46 -18.43
N PHE A 16 4.56 10.09 -18.15
CA PHE A 16 5.33 9.24 -19.07
C PHE A 16 4.90 7.76 -19.08
N ASP A 17 4.43 7.22 -17.95
CA ASP A 17 4.06 5.81 -17.83
C ASP A 17 2.60 5.53 -18.24
N ASP A 18 2.37 4.62 -19.19
CA ASP A 18 1.05 4.32 -19.73
C ASP A 18 0.07 3.70 -18.72
N ASN A 19 0.57 2.82 -17.84
CA ASN A 19 -0.26 2.22 -16.80
C ASN A 19 -0.73 3.29 -15.82
N ALA A 20 0.18 4.20 -15.44
CA ALA A 20 -0.16 5.36 -14.63
C ALA A 20 -1.14 6.30 -15.33
N LYS A 21 -0.99 6.58 -16.64
CA LYS A 21 -1.97 7.38 -17.41
C LYS A 21 -3.38 6.79 -17.29
N LYS A 22 -3.53 5.48 -17.54
CA LYS A 22 -4.82 4.78 -17.47
C LYS A 22 -5.40 4.83 -16.06
N PHE A 23 -4.61 4.45 -15.06
CA PHE A 23 -5.01 4.45 -13.66
C PHE A 23 -5.45 5.84 -13.17
N LEU A 24 -4.70 6.89 -13.49
CA LEU A 24 -5.03 8.25 -13.07
C LEU A 24 -6.33 8.75 -13.69
N LYS A 25 -6.57 8.46 -14.98
CA LYS A 25 -7.81 8.80 -15.68
C LYS A 25 -9.00 8.08 -15.08
N GLU A 26 -8.89 6.77 -14.85
CA GLU A 26 -9.94 5.96 -14.22
C GLU A 26 -10.24 6.45 -12.80
N ARG A 27 -9.20 6.66 -11.99
CA ARG A 27 -9.34 7.18 -10.62
C ARG A 27 -10.02 8.55 -10.58
N ALA A 28 -9.67 9.45 -11.50
CA ALA A 28 -10.33 10.75 -11.61
C ALA A 28 -11.80 10.59 -11.99
N ARG A 29 -12.12 9.76 -13.00
CA ARG A 29 -13.50 9.47 -13.41
C ARG A 29 -14.33 8.92 -12.26
N THR A 30 -13.85 7.88 -11.59
CA THR A 30 -14.55 7.24 -10.48
C THR A 30 -14.83 8.23 -9.36
N ARG A 31 -13.83 9.00 -8.92
CA ARG A 31 -14.01 10.00 -7.85
C ARG A 31 -14.99 11.10 -8.22
N PHE A 32 -14.88 11.70 -9.41
CA PHE A 32 -15.82 12.76 -9.80
C PHE A 32 -17.24 12.22 -10.02
N LYS A 33 -17.40 10.94 -10.42
CA LYS A 33 -18.69 10.27 -10.52
C LYS A 33 -19.30 10.00 -9.14
N GLU A 34 -18.52 9.48 -8.19
CA GLU A 34 -18.95 9.19 -6.81
C GLU A 34 -19.54 10.42 -6.12
N TYR A 35 -18.91 11.58 -6.25
CA TYR A 35 -19.32 12.81 -5.57
C TYR A 35 -20.15 13.75 -6.46
N LYS A 36 -20.69 13.27 -7.60
CA LYS A 36 -21.45 14.11 -8.54
C LYS A 36 -22.72 14.68 -7.91
N ASN A 37 -23.40 13.87 -7.11
CA ASN A 37 -24.71 14.20 -6.51
C ASN A 37 -24.59 14.49 -5.00
N GLU A 38 -23.39 14.75 -4.49
CA GLU A 38 -23.19 15.07 -3.08
C GLU A 38 -23.78 16.46 -2.79
N THR A 39 -24.61 16.56 -1.75
CA THR A 39 -25.25 17.82 -1.33
C THR A 39 -24.57 18.49 -0.15
N ILE A 40 -23.78 17.72 0.62
CA ILE A 40 -23.12 18.22 1.84
C ILE A 40 -21.95 19.15 1.47
N GLU A 41 -22.14 20.45 1.66
CA GLU A 41 -21.18 21.49 1.26
C GLU A 41 -19.77 21.27 1.84
N LYS A 42 -19.66 20.97 3.15
CA LYS A 42 -18.36 20.69 3.80
C LYS A 42 -17.60 19.56 3.10
N ARG A 43 -18.32 18.50 2.71
CA ARG A 43 -17.73 17.34 2.03
C ARG A 43 -17.31 17.69 0.61
N ILE A 44 -18.11 18.47 -0.12
CA ILE A 44 -17.77 18.99 -1.45
C ILE A 44 -16.48 19.81 -1.38
N MET A 45 -16.38 20.73 -0.42
CA MET A 45 -15.20 21.58 -0.22
C MET A 45 -13.93 20.76 0.08
N MET A 46 -14.03 19.75 0.97
CA MET A 46 -12.92 18.84 1.23
C MET A 46 -12.48 18.07 -0.02
N LYS A 47 -13.42 17.53 -0.80
CA LYS A 47 -13.10 16.79 -2.03
C LYS A 47 -12.53 17.69 -3.13
N TRP A 48 -12.98 18.92 -3.18
CA TRP A 48 -12.43 19.92 -4.09
C TRP A 48 -10.99 20.30 -3.72
N ALA A 49 -10.69 20.48 -2.43
CA ALA A 49 -9.34 20.69 -1.94
C ALA A 49 -8.43 19.47 -2.24
N ASP A 50 -8.92 18.26 -2.02
CA ASP A 50 -8.23 17.02 -2.39
C ASP A 50 -7.93 16.94 -3.88
N ALA A 51 -8.89 17.30 -4.73
CA ALA A 51 -8.73 17.29 -6.19
C ALA A 51 -7.71 18.34 -6.66
N ARG A 52 -7.69 19.54 -6.06
CA ARG A 52 -6.65 20.56 -6.31
C ARG A 52 -5.27 20.07 -5.90
N LYS A 53 -5.17 19.43 -4.73
CA LYS A 53 -3.91 18.84 -4.26
C LYS A 53 -3.41 17.75 -5.21
N ALA A 54 -4.32 16.90 -5.71
CA ALA A 54 -3.99 15.88 -6.71
C ALA A 54 -3.53 16.51 -8.04
N LEU A 55 -4.17 17.58 -8.51
CA LEU A 55 -3.72 18.30 -9.71
C LEU A 55 -2.31 18.88 -9.54
N ASN A 56 -2.05 19.56 -8.42
CA ASN A 56 -0.73 20.14 -8.14
C ASN A 56 0.36 19.05 -8.05
N GLN A 57 0.02 17.90 -7.44
CA GLN A 57 0.87 16.73 -7.40
C GLN A 57 1.21 16.22 -8.81
N LEU A 58 0.22 16.14 -9.71
CA LEU A 58 0.42 15.71 -11.10
C LEU A 58 1.25 16.71 -11.90
N LYS A 59 1.00 18.01 -11.76
CA LYS A 59 1.80 19.06 -12.41
C LYS A 59 3.27 18.96 -12.02
N ARG A 60 3.56 18.77 -10.72
CA ARG A 60 4.94 18.53 -10.23
C ARG A 60 5.54 17.25 -10.79
N ALA A 61 4.76 16.18 -10.86
CA ALA A 61 5.21 14.92 -11.42
C ALA A 61 5.53 15.04 -12.92
N ASN A 62 4.74 15.80 -13.68
CA ASN A 62 4.99 16.10 -15.09
C ASN A 62 6.19 17.04 -15.29
N ALA A 63 6.55 17.83 -14.28
CA ALA A 63 7.80 18.59 -14.23
C ALA A 63 9.00 17.76 -13.70
N PHE A 64 8.88 16.43 -13.66
CA PHE A 64 9.90 15.48 -13.21
C PHE A 64 10.41 15.68 -11.78
N ASP A 65 9.60 16.23 -10.87
CA ASP A 65 9.89 16.19 -9.44
C ASP A 65 9.89 14.72 -8.97
N VAL A 66 11.06 14.19 -8.64
CA VAL A 66 11.29 12.79 -8.26
C VAL A 66 10.33 12.33 -7.15
N LYS A 67 10.11 13.17 -6.13
CA LYS A 67 9.19 12.82 -5.03
C LYS A 67 7.77 12.71 -5.54
N ALA A 68 7.39 13.58 -6.48
CA ALA A 68 6.05 13.61 -7.01
C ALA A 68 5.76 12.45 -7.98
N VAL A 69 6.70 12.17 -8.87
CA VAL A 69 6.69 11.02 -9.77
C VAL A 69 6.59 9.72 -8.97
N MET A 70 7.50 9.53 -8.00
CA MET A 70 7.53 8.33 -7.18
C MET A 70 6.23 8.11 -6.41
N ARG A 71 5.59 9.19 -5.93
CA ARG A 71 4.29 9.09 -5.27
C ARG A 71 3.18 8.62 -6.22
N VAL A 72 3.17 9.11 -7.45
CA VAL A 72 2.20 8.68 -8.48
C VAL A 72 2.42 7.20 -8.80
N LEU A 73 3.67 6.78 -9.06
CA LEU A 73 4.00 5.39 -9.36
C LEU A 73 3.67 4.44 -8.20
N LYS A 74 3.99 4.82 -6.96
CA LYS A 74 3.63 4.01 -5.79
C LYS A 74 2.11 3.83 -5.67
N LEU A 75 1.33 4.82 -6.09
CA LEU A 75 -0.12 4.74 -6.07
C LEU A 75 -0.68 3.85 -7.18
N THR A 76 -0.09 3.90 -8.37
CA THR A 76 -0.53 3.15 -9.56
C THR A 76 -0.22 1.66 -9.44
N TYR A 77 0.96 1.32 -8.91
CA TYR A 77 1.43 -0.06 -8.69
C TYR A 77 1.09 -0.60 -7.30
N GLY A 78 0.09 -0.01 -6.62
CA GLY A 78 -0.44 -0.57 -5.37
C GLY A 78 0.56 -0.65 -4.22
N ARG A 79 1.61 0.18 -4.20
CA ARG A 79 2.51 0.30 -3.04
C ARG A 79 1.90 1.16 -1.94
N ILE A 80 0.98 2.06 -2.30
CA ILE A 80 0.18 2.87 -1.38
C ILE A 80 -1.28 2.96 -1.84
N GLY A 81 -2.18 3.36 -0.93
CA GLY A 81 -3.58 3.65 -1.26
C GLY A 81 -4.47 2.40 -1.36
N PRO A 82 -5.64 2.49 -2.03
CA PRO A 82 -6.64 1.42 -2.03
C PRO A 82 -6.17 0.14 -2.73
N LYS A 83 -5.54 0.25 -3.91
CA LYS A 83 -4.98 -0.89 -4.66
C LYS A 83 -4.01 -1.73 -3.82
N ARG A 84 -3.25 -1.11 -2.92
CA ARG A 84 -2.40 -1.84 -1.96
C ARG A 84 -3.19 -2.80 -1.08
N HIS A 85 -4.32 -2.33 -0.55
CA HIS A 85 -5.17 -3.14 0.31
C HIS A 85 -5.85 -4.25 -0.48
N GLU A 86 -6.28 -3.95 -1.71
CA GLU A 86 -6.84 -4.94 -2.64
C GLU A 86 -5.84 -6.07 -2.93
N LEU A 87 -4.58 -5.74 -3.22
CA LEU A 87 -3.54 -6.75 -3.47
C LEU A 87 -3.15 -7.54 -2.21
N LEU A 88 -3.20 -6.94 -1.02
CA LEU A 88 -2.91 -7.65 0.24
C LEU A 88 -4.07 -8.50 0.74
N LYS A 89 -5.31 -8.17 0.35
CA LYS A 89 -6.52 -8.81 0.86
C LYS A 89 -6.52 -10.34 0.69
N PRO A 90 -6.14 -10.93 -0.47
CA PRO A 90 -6.08 -12.38 -0.64
C PRO A 90 -5.15 -13.06 0.36
N HIS A 91 -4.02 -12.42 0.71
CA HIS A 91 -3.08 -12.95 1.68
C HIS A 91 -3.63 -12.84 3.11
N ILE A 92 -4.31 -11.76 3.45
CA ILE A 92 -4.89 -11.55 4.79
C ILE A 92 -6.08 -12.48 5.03
N ASP A 93 -6.97 -12.61 4.05
CA ASP A 93 -8.22 -13.36 4.18
C ASP A 93 -8.02 -14.89 4.03
N TYR A 94 -6.82 -15.32 3.61
CA TYR A 94 -6.50 -16.74 3.43
C TYR A 94 -6.86 -17.58 4.66
N PRO A 95 -7.59 -18.72 4.49
CA PRO A 95 -8.09 -19.53 5.59
C PRO A 95 -6.95 -20.01 6.50
N SER A 96 -7.02 -19.64 7.77
CA SER A 96 -6.05 -20.01 8.80
C SER A 96 -6.73 -20.00 10.18
N PRO A 97 -6.28 -20.84 11.12
CA PRO A 97 -6.90 -20.92 12.43
C PRO A 97 -6.76 -19.59 13.18
N SER A 98 -7.86 -19.13 13.78
CA SER A 98 -7.84 -17.95 14.64
C SER A 98 -6.99 -18.23 15.88
N PRO A 99 -6.03 -17.34 16.22
CA PRO A 99 -5.16 -17.58 17.34
C PRO A 99 -5.90 -17.44 18.68
N ARG A 100 -5.45 -18.20 19.68
CA ARG A 100 -6.02 -18.16 21.02
C ARG A 100 -5.74 -16.81 21.68
N SER A 101 -6.72 -16.28 22.40
CA SER A 101 -6.58 -15.05 23.20
C SER A 101 -5.65 -15.25 24.38
N PHE A 102 -4.82 -14.24 24.70
CA PHE A 102 -3.96 -14.31 25.90
C PHE A 102 -4.77 -14.30 27.20
N ILE A 103 -5.93 -13.64 27.22
CA ILE A 103 -6.86 -13.65 28.34
C ILE A 103 -8.12 -14.40 27.91
N ARG A 104 -8.51 -15.41 28.70
CA ARG A 104 -9.70 -16.22 28.46
C ARG A 104 -10.93 -15.30 28.33
N LYS A 105 -11.77 -15.57 27.33
CA LYS A 105 -12.99 -14.78 27.00
C LYS A 105 -12.75 -13.34 26.52
N VAL A 106 -11.51 -12.87 26.36
CA VAL A 106 -11.22 -11.51 25.86
C VAL A 106 -10.59 -11.57 24.46
N GLN A 107 -11.42 -11.61 23.43
CA GLN A 107 -10.98 -11.73 22.03
C GLN A 107 -10.04 -10.63 21.57
N ARG A 108 -10.17 -9.41 22.12
CA ARG A 108 -9.27 -8.27 21.82
C ARG A 108 -7.80 -8.55 22.18
N THR A 109 -7.55 -9.51 23.07
CA THR A 109 -6.20 -9.93 23.43
C THR A 109 -5.64 -11.07 22.57
N ALA A 110 -6.39 -11.54 21.57
CA ALA A 110 -5.83 -12.45 20.58
C ALA A 110 -4.76 -11.72 19.74
N PRO A 111 -3.63 -12.38 19.42
CA PRO A 111 -2.68 -11.83 18.49
C PRO A 111 -3.30 -11.73 17.08
N PRO A 112 -2.71 -10.92 16.18
CA PRO A 112 -3.18 -10.82 14.81
C PRO A 112 -3.09 -12.18 14.12
N ARG A 113 -4.11 -12.49 13.32
CA ARG A 113 -4.12 -13.69 12.48
C ARG A 113 -3.13 -13.49 11.34
N ILE A 114 -2.11 -14.36 11.29
CA ILE A 114 -1.12 -14.39 10.20
C ILE A 114 -1.36 -15.70 9.45
N SER A 115 -1.79 -15.59 8.20
CA SER A 115 -1.95 -16.74 7.32
C SER A 115 -0.59 -17.23 6.79
N PRO A 116 -0.45 -18.48 6.35
CA PRO A 116 0.79 -18.97 5.73
C PRO A 116 1.31 -18.11 4.56
N PRO A 117 0.49 -17.68 3.56
CA PRO A 117 1.01 -16.84 2.48
C PRO A 117 1.39 -15.44 2.97
N LEU A 118 0.66 -14.88 3.94
CA LEU A 118 1.06 -13.62 4.55
C LEU A 118 2.37 -13.78 5.30
N GLN A 119 2.56 -14.87 6.05
CA GLN A 119 3.80 -15.16 6.76
C GLN A 119 5.01 -15.22 5.81
N ALA A 120 4.88 -15.89 4.67
CA ALA A 120 5.92 -15.95 3.64
C ALA A 120 6.24 -14.57 3.03
N LEU A 121 5.21 -13.77 2.77
CA LEU A 121 5.39 -12.39 2.31
C LEU A 121 6.09 -11.51 3.36
N LEU A 122 5.73 -11.68 4.64
CA LEU A 122 6.33 -10.92 5.73
C LEU A 122 7.80 -11.31 5.98
N SER A 123 8.11 -12.60 5.96
CA SER A 123 9.47 -13.10 6.20
C SER A 123 10.45 -12.69 5.12
N SER A 124 10.00 -12.56 3.87
CA SER A 124 10.85 -12.09 2.77
C SER A 124 11.21 -10.61 2.83
N GLN A 125 10.41 -9.78 3.52
CA GLN A 125 10.56 -8.32 3.50
C GLN A 125 11.00 -7.71 4.83
N VAL A 126 10.75 -8.40 5.95
CA VAL A 126 10.97 -7.86 7.29
C VAL A 126 11.97 -8.72 8.05
N LYS A 127 12.91 -8.06 8.73
CA LYS A 127 13.97 -8.71 9.52
C LYS A 127 13.43 -9.61 10.65
N SER A 128 12.34 -9.21 11.30
CA SER A 128 11.71 -10.00 12.36
C SER A 128 10.19 -9.97 12.25
N LEU A 129 9.60 -11.16 12.14
CA LEU A 129 8.16 -11.35 12.09
C LEU A 129 7.48 -11.05 13.43
N TYR A 130 8.15 -11.39 14.53
CA TYR A 130 7.63 -11.27 15.88
C TYR A 130 8.41 -10.21 16.68
N PRO A 131 7.75 -9.47 17.59
CA PRO A 131 8.47 -8.53 18.43
C PRO A 131 9.30 -9.28 19.47
N THR A 132 10.50 -8.77 19.75
CA THR A 132 11.23 -9.12 20.97
C THR A 132 10.46 -8.57 22.17
N LEU A 133 9.91 -9.46 22.98
CA LEU A 133 9.21 -9.08 24.20
C LEU A 133 10.25 -8.73 25.28
N PRO A 134 10.04 -7.66 26.06
CA PRO A 134 10.91 -7.38 27.19
C PRO A 134 10.80 -8.52 28.20
N GLU A 135 11.93 -9.01 28.69
CA GLU A 135 12.03 -10.00 29.77
C GLU A 135 12.22 -9.27 31.10
N PRO A 136 11.13 -8.99 31.85
CA PRO A 136 11.22 -8.34 33.14
C PRO A 136 11.90 -9.25 34.18
N LYS A 137 12.87 -8.71 34.94
CA LYS A 137 13.63 -9.44 35.96
C LYS A 137 12.76 -10.02 37.10
N HIS A 138 11.64 -9.37 37.44
CA HIS A 138 10.89 -9.68 38.66
C HIS A 138 9.45 -10.19 38.44
N LYS A 139 8.76 -9.74 37.38
CA LYS A 139 7.33 -10.08 37.17
C LYS A 139 7.03 -10.25 35.70
N PRO A 140 6.38 -11.35 35.26
CA PRO A 140 6.05 -11.57 33.86
C PRO A 140 5.18 -10.44 33.29
N LEU A 141 5.35 -10.18 32.00
CA LEU A 141 4.62 -9.13 31.31
C LEU A 141 3.11 -9.39 31.35
N HIS A 142 2.32 -8.41 31.78
CA HIS A 142 0.86 -8.54 31.83
C HIS A 142 0.28 -8.92 30.44
N PRO A 143 -0.67 -9.88 30.34
CA PRO A 143 -1.18 -10.38 29.06
C PRO A 143 -1.71 -9.30 28.10
N ARG A 144 -2.39 -8.28 28.61
CA ARG A 144 -2.84 -7.13 27.79
C ARG A 144 -1.67 -6.35 27.20
N ARG A 145 -0.59 -6.14 27.98
CA ARG A 145 0.60 -5.42 27.52
C ARG A 145 1.32 -6.22 26.44
N LYS A 146 1.41 -7.56 26.60
CA LYS A 146 1.92 -8.47 25.57
C LYS A 146 1.12 -8.37 24.26
N ALA A 147 -0.22 -8.39 24.35
CA ALA A 147 -1.10 -8.22 23.20
C ALA A 147 -0.85 -6.88 22.47
N ASN A 148 -0.76 -5.78 23.23
CA ASN A 148 -0.53 -4.45 22.67
C ASN A 148 0.81 -4.35 21.93
N ILE A 149 1.89 -4.93 22.47
CA ILE A 149 3.20 -4.95 21.80
C ILE A 149 3.11 -5.70 20.48
N ILE A 150 2.45 -6.86 20.47
CA ILE A 150 2.26 -7.67 19.26
C ILE A 150 1.43 -6.92 18.21
N TRP A 151 0.30 -6.32 18.60
CA TRP A 151 -0.55 -5.55 17.68
C TRP A 151 0.15 -4.31 17.13
N TRP A 152 0.92 -3.61 17.95
CA TRP A 152 1.72 -2.47 17.51
C TRP A 152 2.78 -2.89 16.50
N HIS A 153 3.53 -3.96 16.79
CA HIS A 153 4.53 -4.52 15.88
C HIS A 153 3.92 -4.95 14.55
N TYR A 154 2.82 -5.69 14.60
CA TYR A 154 2.08 -6.10 13.41
C TYR A 154 1.61 -4.90 12.59
N SER A 155 1.03 -3.88 13.23
CA SER A 155 0.59 -2.67 12.54
C SER A 155 1.75 -1.91 11.89
N LYS A 156 2.93 -1.93 12.51
CA LYS A 156 4.15 -1.33 11.96
C LYS A 156 4.64 -2.10 10.73
N ILE A 157 4.75 -3.42 10.83
CA ILE A 157 5.11 -4.31 9.73
C ILE A 157 4.13 -4.14 8.57
N MET A 158 2.83 -4.22 8.84
CA MET A 158 1.78 -4.10 7.83
C MET A 158 1.71 -2.73 7.15
N LYS A 159 2.43 -1.71 7.61
CA LYS A 159 2.60 -0.44 6.88
C LYS A 159 3.78 -0.47 5.90
N GLN A 160 4.79 -1.29 6.18
CA GLN A 160 6.02 -1.41 5.39
C GLN A 160 5.90 -2.44 4.28
N VAL A 161 5.09 -3.47 4.49
CA VAL A 161 4.93 -4.59 3.56
C VAL A 161 4.43 -4.11 2.21
N MET A 162 5.09 -4.56 1.17
CA MET A 162 4.68 -4.32 -0.20
C MET A 162 3.96 -5.55 -0.74
N PRO A 163 2.75 -5.41 -1.30
CA PRO A 163 2.10 -6.53 -1.94
C PRO A 163 2.92 -7.03 -3.15
N PRO A 164 2.81 -8.32 -3.48
CA PRO A 164 3.31 -8.80 -4.76
C PRO A 164 2.58 -8.09 -5.90
N VAL A 165 3.32 -7.81 -6.95
CA VAL A 165 2.79 -7.26 -8.20
C VAL A 165 2.35 -8.44 -9.07
N THR A 166 1.35 -8.25 -9.93
CA THR A 166 0.93 -9.29 -10.87
C THR A 166 2.06 -9.59 -11.86
N GLU A 167 2.13 -10.83 -12.35
CA GLU A 167 3.17 -11.25 -13.30
C GLU A 167 3.17 -10.38 -14.56
N GLU A 168 1.98 -10.03 -15.07
CA GLU A 168 1.81 -9.12 -16.20
C GLU A 168 2.41 -7.73 -15.97
N GLU A 169 2.14 -7.13 -14.79
CA GLU A 169 2.67 -5.81 -14.45
C GLU A 169 4.19 -5.86 -14.26
N LEU A 170 4.71 -6.98 -13.75
CA LEU A 170 6.14 -7.22 -13.56
C LEU A 170 6.87 -7.34 -14.91
N GLU A 171 6.34 -8.11 -15.86
CA GLU A 171 6.93 -8.25 -17.19
C GLU A 171 7.00 -6.90 -17.93
N ILE A 172 5.94 -6.08 -17.82
CA ILE A 172 5.91 -4.73 -18.39
C ILE A 172 6.99 -3.84 -17.75
N LEU A 173 7.18 -3.94 -16.43
CA LEU A 173 8.17 -3.16 -15.70
C LEU A 173 9.60 -3.58 -16.08
N GLU A 174 9.85 -4.87 -16.23
CA GLU A 174 11.14 -5.40 -16.67
C GLU A 174 11.49 -4.93 -18.08
N LYS A 175 10.52 -5.02 -19.02
CA LYS A 175 10.67 -4.47 -20.38
C LYS A 175 11.00 -2.99 -20.37
N LYS A 176 10.33 -2.19 -19.54
CA LYS A 176 10.57 -0.74 -19.41
C LYS A 176 11.89 -0.40 -18.73
N ALA A 177 12.38 -1.24 -17.82
CA ALA A 177 13.64 -1.01 -17.11
C ALA A 177 14.88 -1.23 -18.00
N GLY A 178 14.72 -1.81 -19.20
CA GLY A 178 15.80 -1.94 -20.18
C GLY A 178 16.95 -2.85 -19.76
N LYS A 179 16.79 -3.62 -18.67
CA LYS A 179 17.75 -4.63 -18.23
C LYS A 179 17.18 -6.02 -18.50
N GLY A 180 17.92 -6.78 -19.31
CA GLY A 180 17.61 -8.16 -19.68
C GLY A 180 17.33 -9.02 -18.47
N THR A 181 16.48 -10.02 -18.71
CA THR A 181 16.27 -11.22 -17.90
C THR A 181 16.91 -11.18 -16.51
N LEU A 182 16.06 -11.10 -15.48
CA LEU A 182 16.41 -11.60 -14.14
C LEU A 182 16.55 -13.14 -14.19
N SER A 183 17.49 -13.61 -15.02
CA SER A 183 18.14 -14.90 -14.86
C SER A 183 18.77 -14.92 -13.46
N SER A 184 18.85 -16.09 -12.86
CA SER A 184 19.55 -16.35 -11.59
C SER A 184 20.96 -15.74 -11.54
N GLU A 185 21.59 -15.49 -12.69
CA GLU A 185 22.89 -14.84 -12.85
C GLU A 185 22.87 -13.32 -12.58
N GLY A 186 21.74 -12.64 -12.80
CA GLY A 186 21.62 -11.18 -12.63
C GLY A 186 21.60 -10.72 -11.17
N VAL A 187 21.08 -11.57 -10.27
CA VAL A 187 21.04 -11.31 -8.83
C VAL A 187 22.46 -11.31 -8.23
N ALA A 188 23.38 -12.12 -8.78
CA ALA A 188 24.76 -12.24 -8.30
C ALA A 188 25.62 -10.98 -8.56
N LYS A 189 25.25 -10.12 -9.51
CA LYS A 189 26.04 -8.93 -9.88
C LYS A 189 25.73 -7.67 -9.07
N ILE A 190 24.67 -7.65 -8.27
CA ILE A 190 24.29 -6.49 -7.45
C ILE A 190 24.99 -6.51 -6.06
N GLY A 191 25.64 -7.63 -5.72
CA GLY A 191 26.29 -7.85 -4.42
C GLY A 191 27.83 -7.83 -4.43
N ARG A 192 28.48 -7.07 -5.31
CA ARG A 192 29.92 -6.77 -5.21
C ARG A 192 30.17 -5.27 -5.27
#